data_AF-A0A399Z5Z3-F1
#
_entry.id   AF-A0A399Z5Z3-F1
#
_cell.length_a   1.000
_cell.length_b   1.000
_cell.length_c   1.000
_cell.angle_alpha   90.00
_cell.angle_beta   90.00
_cell.angle_gamma   90.00
#
_symmetry.space_group_name_H-M   'P 1'
#
loop_
_entity.id
_entity.type
_entity.pdbx_description
1 polymer ?
#
loop_
_entity_poly.entity_id
_entity_poly.type
_entity_poly.pdbx_seq_one_letter_code
_entity_poly.pdbx_strand_id
1 'polypeptide(L)' 'MTTAQATAEVFWTAFKVLPAEEKRAVLQYIILDENLRRDLMDLSIIEERRKEPGRPLREYLKEKAKKQ' A
#
# COMPACT_ATOMS: atom_id res chain seq x y z
N MET A 1 0.50 10.94 18.82
CA MET A 1 -0.44 9.96 18.23
C MET A 1 -1.83 10.55 18.23
N THR A 2 -2.51 10.51 17.09
CA THR A 2 -3.95 10.81 17.06
C THR A 2 -4.74 9.58 17.47
N THR A 3 -5.99 9.75 17.91
CA THR A 3 -6.89 8.62 18.23
C THR A 3 -7.02 7.64 17.06
N ALA A 4 -7.08 8.15 15.83
CA ALA A 4 -7.14 7.31 14.64
C ALA A 4 -5.88 6.45 14.44
N GLN A 5 -4.69 7.00 14.72
CA GLN A 5 -3.44 6.23 14.67
C GLN A 5 -3.40 5.13 15.73
N ALA A 6 -3.88 5.42 16.95
CA ALA A 6 -4.00 4.44 18.02
C ALA A 6 -4.92 3.28 17.64
N THR A 7 -6.09 3.60 17.08
CA THR A 7 -7.05 2.60 16.60
C THR A 7 -6.43 1.72 15.52
N ALA A 8 -5.75 2.30 14.54
CA ALA A 8 -5.09 1.55 13.47
C ALA A 8 -4.01 0.59 14.02
N GLU A 9 -3.24 1.01 15.01
CA GLU A 9 -2.21 0.19 15.64
C GLU A 9 -2.80 -1.01 16.41
N VAL A 10 -3.94 -0.82 17.06
CA VAL A 10 -4.67 -1.92 17.72
C VAL A 10 -5.12 -2.96 16.70
N PHE A 11 -5.75 -2.54 15.59
CA PHE A 11 -6.16 -3.47 14.52
C PHE A 11 -4.98 -4.20 13.90
N TRP A 12 -3.87 -3.49 13.68
CA TRP A 12 -2.64 -4.10 13.17
C TRP A 12 -2.08 -5.15 14.11
N THR A 13 -2.02 -4.84 15.41
CA THR A 13 -1.54 -5.77 16.43
C THR A 13 -2.43 -7.01 16.52
N ALA A 14 -3.76 -6.82 16.50
CA ALA A 14 -4.73 -7.91 16.47
C ALA A 14 -4.55 -8.80 15.22
N PHE A 15 -4.39 -8.20 14.04
CA PHE A 15 -4.13 -8.95 12.81
C PHE A 15 -2.84 -9.76 12.88
N LYS A 16 -1.76 -9.21 13.47
CA LYS A 16 -0.47 -9.90 13.55
C LYS A 16 -0.50 -11.14 14.44
N VAL A 17 -1.34 -11.18 15.47
CA VAL A 17 -1.43 -12.33 16.38
C VAL A 17 -2.34 -13.44 15.87
N LEU A 18 -3.13 -13.19 14.82
CA LEU A 18 -4.00 -14.21 14.22
C LEU A 18 -3.19 -15.41 13.69
N PRO A 19 -3.74 -16.63 13.77
CA PRO A 19 -3.18 -17.78 13.08
C PRO A 19 -3.28 -17.63 11.55
N ALA A 20 -2.61 -18.52 10.83
CA ALA A 20 -2.39 -18.34 9.38
C ALA A 20 -3.70 -18.36 8.57
N GLU A 21 -4.68 -19.19 8.94
CA GLU A 21 -5.94 -19.30 8.22
C GLU A 21 -6.80 -18.05 8.40
N GLU A 22 -6.85 -17.50 9.62
CA GLU A 22 -7.58 -16.27 9.93
C GLU A 22 -6.92 -15.06 9.26
N LYS A 23 -5.59 -15.02 9.18
CA LYS A 23 -4.89 -14.01 8.39
C LYS A 23 -5.28 -14.09 6.92
N ARG A 24 -5.34 -15.29 6.35
CA ARG A 24 -5.78 -15.50 4.96
C ARG A 24 -7.22 -15.04 4.75
N ALA A 25 -8.13 -15.34 5.68
CA ALA A 25 -9.51 -14.87 5.60
C ALA A 25 -9.60 -13.34 5.56
N VAL A 26 -8.85 -12.64 6.43
CA VAL A 26 -8.78 -11.16 6.41
C VAL A 26 -8.26 -10.65 5.06
N LEU A 27 -7.19 -11.24 4.53
CA LEU A 27 -6.67 -10.86 3.21
C LEU A 27 -7.67 -11.14 2.08
N GLN A 28 -8.44 -12.22 2.16
CA GLN A 28 -9.49 -12.51 1.19
C GLN A 28 -10.60 -11.45 1.22
N TYR A 29 -11.04 -11.01 2.40
CA TYR A 29 -12.01 -9.91 2.49
C TYR A 29 -11.48 -8.62 1.84
N ILE A 30 -10.21 -8.29 2.06
CA ILE A 30 -9.56 -7.11 1.44
C ILE A 30 -9.50 -7.24 -0.08
N ILE A 31 -9.14 -8.41 -0.61
CA ILE A 31 -9.00 -8.62 -2.06
C ILE A 31 -10.36 -8.68 -2.75
N LEU A 32 -11.41 -9.20 -2.10
CA LEU A 32 -12.74 -9.30 -2.69
C LEU A 32 -13.40 -7.93 -2.82
N ASP A 33 -13.14 -7.01 -1.89
CA ASP A 33 -13.60 -5.62 -2.00
C ASP A 33 -12.81 -4.88 -3.09
N GLU A 34 -13.50 -4.32 -4.07
CA GLU A 34 -12.87 -3.66 -5.21
C GLU A 34 -12.09 -2.38 -4.83
N ASN A 35 -12.62 -1.60 -3.89
CA ASN A 35 -11.98 -0.36 -3.47
C ASN A 35 -10.72 -0.68 -2.67
N LEU A 36 -10.82 -1.59 -1.70
CA LEU A 36 -9.67 -1.98 -0.89
C LEU A 36 -8.59 -2.69 -1.71
N ARG A 37 -8.98 -3.55 -2.66
CA ARG A 37 -8.04 -4.18 -3.57
C ARG A 37 -7.26 -3.14 -4.38
N ARG A 38 -7.95 -2.15 -4.94
CA ARG A 38 -7.34 -1.08 -5.73
C ARG A 38 -6.39 -0.24 -4.89
N ASP A 39 -6.84 0.18 -3.70
CA ASP A 39 -6.03 0.95 -2.77
C ASP A 39 -4.76 0.18 -2.37
N LEU A 40 -4.87 -1.13 -2.13
CA LEU A 40 -3.73 -1.98 -1.78
C LEU A 40 -2.70 -2.05 -2.92
N MET A 41 -3.16 -2.15 -4.17
CA MET A 41 -2.27 -2.14 -5.35
C MET A 41 -1.56 -0.79 -5.52
N ASP A 42 -2.29 0.32 -5.34
CA ASP A 42 -1.71 1.65 -5.46
C ASP A 42 -0.68 1.90 -4.34
N LEU A 43 -1.00 1.50 -3.10
CA LEU A 43 -0.08 1.59 -1.96
C LEU A 43 1.17 0.72 -2.15
N SER A 44 1.06 -0.47 -2.73
CA SER A 44 2.23 -1.31 -2.99
C SER A 44 3.19 -0.65 -3.97
N ILE A 45 2.67 -0.04 -5.04
CA ILE A 45 3.47 0.73 -6.00
C ILE A 45 4.13 1.93 -5.32
N ILE A 46 3.41 2.65 -4.46
CA ILE A 46 3.96 3.80 -3.74
C ILE A 46 5.12 3.37 -2.83
N GLU A 47 4.97 2.28 -2.07
CA GLU A 47 6.00 1.79 -1.16
C GLU A 47 7.23 1.25 -1.91
N GLU A 48 7.05 0.54 -3.03
CA GLU A 48 8.15 0.13 -3.91
C GLU A 48 8.96 1.35 -4.40
N ARG A 49 8.25 2.41 -4.78
CA ARG A 49 8.85 3.62 -5.35
C ARG A 49 9.31 4.62 -4.30
N ARG A 50 9.06 4.37 -3.01
CA ARG A 50 9.40 5.29 -1.92
C ARG A 50 10.89 5.57 -1.79
N LYS A 51 11.73 4.64 -2.25
CA LYS A 51 13.18 4.76 -2.29
C LYS A 51 13.72 5.34 -3.60
N GLU A 52 12.86 5.58 -4.60
CA GLU A 52 13.28 6.26 -5.81
C GLU A 52 13.69 7.70 -5.48
N PRO A 53 14.80 8.20 -6.06
CA PRO A 53 15.13 9.61 -5.91
C PRO A 53 14.00 10.46 -6.51
N GLY A 54 13.54 11.45 -5.75
CA GLY A 54 12.62 12.44 -6.27
C GLY A 54 13.26 13.12 -7.49
N ARG A 55 12.55 13.13 -8.62
CA ARG A 55 13.02 13.77 -9.86
C ARG A 55 12.08 14.89 -10.28
N PRO A 56 12.60 16.00 -10.83
CA PRO A 56 11.79 17.04 -11.44
C PRO A 56 10.90 16.47 -12.55
N LEU A 57 9.64 16.90 -12.61
CA LEU A 57 8.68 16.46 -13.63
C LEU A 57 9.22 16.65 -15.06
N ARG A 58 9.95 17.75 -15.30
CA ARG A 58 10.55 18.06 -16.61
C ARG A 58 11.59 17.01 -17.03
N GLU A 59 12.35 16.47 -16.09
CA GLU A 59 13.36 15.45 -16.38
C GLU A 59 12.71 14.10 -16.68
N TYR A 60 11.70 13.72 -15.90
CA TYR A 60 10.90 12.54 -16.19
C TYR A 60 10.29 12.56 -17.59
N LEU A 61 9.69 13.69 -18.00
CA LEU A 61 9.07 13.82 -19.32
C LEU A 61 10.10 13.70 -20.44
N LYS A 62 11.32 14.25 -20.27
CA LYS A 62 12.42 14.10 -21.23
C LYS A 62 12.92 12.66 -21.33
N GLU A 63 13.03 11.94 -20.21
CA GLU A 63 13.43 10.53 -20.19
C GLU A 63 12.39 9.64 -20.87
N LYS A 64 11.10 9.87 -20.60
CA LYS A 64 10.01 9.09 -21.18
C LYS A 64 9.91 9.28 -22.69
N ALA A 65 10.09 10.50 -23.18
CA ALA A 65 10.08 10.82 -24.61
C ALA A 65 11.26 10.18 -25.39
N LYS A 66 12.36 9.82 -24.71
CA LYS A 66 13.52 9.14 -25.32
C LYS A 66 13.40 7.62 -25.38
N LYS A 67 12.43 7.03 -24.66
CA LYS A 67 12.20 5.58 -24.58
C LYS A 67 11.05 5.09 -25.47
N GLN A 68 10.42 5.99 -26.23
CA GLN A 68 9.51 5.68 -27.34
C GLN A 68 10.27 5.82 -28.65
#